data_AF-A0A538GUC0-F1
#
_entry.id   AF-A0A538GUC0-F1
#
_cell.length_a   1.000
_cell.length_b   1.000
_cell.length_c   1.000
_cell.angle_alpha   90.00
_cell.angle_beta   90.00
_cell.angle_gamma   90.00
#
_symmetry.space_group_name_H-M   'P 1'
#
loop_
_entity.id
_entity.type
_entity.pdbx_description
1 polymer ?
#
loop_
_entity_poly.entity_id
_entity_poly.type
_entity_poly.pdbx_seq_one_letter_code
_entity_poly.pdbx_strand_id
1 'polypeptide(L)' 'MSTPQTWHYGLIAKWWAEFNYDFRPHEIPYFQRYVERGQPALDVACGTGRLLMPYFRAGLDVDGCDVSADMVELC' A
#
# COMPACT_ATOMS: atom_id res chain seq x y z
N MET A 1 2.67 -22.79 -14.28
CA MET A 1 3.67 -21.84 -13.75
C MET A 1 3.55 -21.85 -12.24
N SER A 2 4.66 -21.87 -11.49
CA SER A 2 4.62 -21.79 -10.02
C SER A 2 4.23 -20.37 -9.60
N THR A 3 3.32 -20.22 -8.63
CA THR A 3 2.97 -18.91 -8.06
C THR A 3 4.21 -18.29 -7.41
N PRO A 4 4.55 -17.02 -7.69
CA PRO A 4 5.63 -16.33 -6.99
C PRO A 4 5.32 -16.28 -5.48
N GLN A 5 6.33 -16.58 -4.67
CA GLN A 5 6.18 -16.67 -3.21
C GLN A 5 6.72 -15.42 -2.53
N THR A 6 6.02 -14.97 -1.48
CA THR A 6 6.46 -13.93 -0.55
C THR A 6 6.49 -14.48 0.87
N TRP A 7 6.92 -13.68 1.85
CA TRP A 7 6.79 -13.97 3.29
C TRP A 7 5.69 -13.12 3.95
N HIS A 8 4.96 -12.32 3.16
CA HIS A 8 3.97 -11.36 3.63
C HIS A 8 2.55 -11.96 3.60
N TYR A 9 2.33 -13.05 4.33
CA TYR A 9 1.04 -13.74 4.42
C TYR A 9 0.68 -14.06 5.88
N GLY A 10 -0.58 -14.41 6.13
CA GLY A 10 -1.11 -14.79 7.44
C GLY A 10 -0.83 -13.76 8.53
N LEU A 11 -0.23 -14.22 9.63
CA LEU A 11 0.08 -13.35 10.77
C LEU A 11 1.06 -12.22 10.44
N ILE A 12 1.92 -12.40 9.44
CA ILE A 12 2.84 -11.33 9.02
C ILE A 12 2.05 -10.21 8.34
N ALA A 13 1.16 -10.54 7.40
CA ALA A 13 0.31 -9.55 6.74
C ALA A 13 -0.58 -8.81 7.75
N LYS A 14 -1.18 -9.55 8.70
CA LYS A 14 -1.95 -8.95 9.80
C LYS A 14 -1.12 -7.99 10.65
N TRP A 15 0.12 -8.35 10.98
CA TRP A 15 0.99 -7.45 11.75
C TRP A 15 1.28 -6.15 10.99
N TRP A 16 1.55 -6.23 9.69
CA TRP A 16 1.73 -5.04 8.84
C TRP A 16 0.47 -4.16 8.81
N ALA A 17 -0.70 -4.79 8.71
CA ALA A 17 -1.99 -4.08 8.71
C ALA A 17 -2.26 -3.38 10.05
N GLU A 18 -1.88 -3.94 11.19
CA GLU A 18 -2.23 -3.39 12.50
C GLU A 18 -1.20 -2.39 13.03
N PHE A 19 0.09 -2.56 12.71
CA PHE A 19 1.17 -1.87 13.45
C PHE A 19 2.07 -0.97 12.61
N ASN A 20 1.96 -0.97 11.27
CA ASN A 20 2.90 -0.24 10.41
C ASN A 20 2.55 1.25 10.16
N TYR A 21 1.46 1.78 10.71
CA TYR A 21 1.01 3.14 10.38
C TYR A 21 1.89 4.27 10.95
N ASP A 22 2.48 4.07 12.12
CA ASP A 22 3.37 5.07 12.75
C ASP A 22 4.79 5.03 12.20
N PHE A 23 5.08 4.06 11.33
CA PHE A 23 6.38 3.98 10.68
C PHE A 23 6.47 5.05 9.59
N ARG A 24 7.26 6.10 9.87
CA ARG A 24 7.60 7.20 8.95
C ARG A 24 6.39 8.00 8.44
N PRO A 25 5.67 8.70 9.33
CA PRO A 25 4.47 9.47 8.97
C PRO A 25 4.75 10.60 7.97
N HIS A 26 6.00 11.05 7.84
CA HIS A 26 6.41 12.07 6.88
C HIS A 26 6.36 11.59 5.42
N GLU A 27 6.34 10.28 5.16
CA GLU A 27 6.31 9.74 3.80
C GLU A 27 4.98 10.06 3.10
N ILE A 28 3.85 10.04 3.82
CA ILE A 28 2.52 10.31 3.25
C ILE A 28 2.48 11.70 2.57
N PRO A 29 2.71 12.83 3.27
CA PRO A 29 2.69 14.13 2.62
C PRO A 29 3.86 14.32 1.63
N TYR A 30 4.99 13.64 1.84
CA TYR A 30 6.13 13.73 0.92
C TYR A 30 5.81 13.13 -0.45
N PHE A 31 5.14 11.97 -0.49
CA PHE A 31 4.81 11.29 -1.75
C PHE A 31 3.51 11.80 -2.36
N GLN A 32 2.52 12.21 -1.55
CA GLN A 32 1.23 12.72 -2.02
C GLN A 32 1.38 13.82 -3.09
N ARG A 33 2.29 14.78 -2.89
CA ARG A 33 2.54 15.86 -3.87
C ARG A 33 3.00 15.39 -5.25
N TYR A 34 3.57 14.19 -5.36
CA TYR A 34 3.94 13.60 -6.64
C TYR A 34 2.75 12.86 -7.25
N VAL A 35 1.97 12.15 -6.41
CA VAL A 35 0.73 11.48 -6.83
C VAL A 35 -0.26 12.50 -7.39
N GLU A 36 -0.51 13.61 -6.68
CA GLU A 36 -1.38 14.72 -7.12
C GLU A 36 -1.02 15.28 -8.51
N ARG A 37 0.26 15.26 -8.88
CA ARG A 37 0.75 15.78 -10.17
C ARG A 37 0.83 14.72 -11.26
N GLY A 38 0.74 13.44 -10.88
CA GLY A 38 1.02 12.30 -11.73
C GLY A 38 -0.18 11.38 -11.95
N GLN A 39 -1.40 11.81 -11.62
CA GLN A 39 -2.62 11.01 -11.79
C GLN A 39 -2.87 10.67 -13.29
N PRO A 40 -3.29 9.44 -13.62
CA PRO A 40 -3.47 8.30 -12.71
C PRO A 40 -2.13 7.71 -12.23
N ALA A 41 -2.07 7.28 -10.97
CA ALA A 41 -0.86 6.72 -10.35
C ALA A 41 -1.04 5.25 -9.93
N LEU A 42 0.09 4.53 -9.79
CA LEU A 42 0.12 3.15 -9.28
C LEU A 42 1.10 3.04 -8.10
N ASP A 43 0.58 2.63 -6.93
CA ASP A 43 1.39 2.24 -5.77
C ASP A 43 1.81 0.76 -5.91
N VAL A 44 3.05 0.53 -6.33
CA VAL A 44 3.58 -0.81 -6.60
C VAL A 44 4.10 -1.43 -5.31
N ALA A 45 3.69 -2.67 -5.03
CA ALA A 45 3.90 -3.34 -3.75
C ALA A 45 3.26 -2.54 -2.60
N CYS A 46 1.98 -2.17 -2.79
CA CYS A 46 1.24 -1.32 -1.87
C CYS A 46 1.04 -1.95 -0.48
N GLY A 47 1.28 -3.26 -0.34
CA GLY A 47 1.07 -3.99 0.90
C GLY A 47 -0.36 -3.83 1.40
N THR A 48 -0.50 -3.54 2.69
CA THR A 48 -1.76 -3.25 3.37
C THR A 48 -2.17 -1.77 3.24
N GLY A 49 -1.70 -1.09 2.18
CA GLY A 49 -2.21 0.22 1.78
C GLY A 49 -1.79 1.40 2.66
N ARG A 50 -0.69 1.33 3.42
CA ARG A 50 -0.26 2.43 4.32
C ARG A 50 -0.16 3.79 3.61
N LEU A 51 0.34 3.81 2.37
CA LEU A 51 0.43 5.02 1.54
C LEU A 51 -0.78 5.16 0.61
N LEU A 52 -1.15 4.08 -0.07
CA LEU A 52 -2.31 4.01 -0.99
C LEU A 52 -3.60 4.55 -0.37
N MET A 53 -4.01 4.04 0.80
CA MET A 53 -5.32 4.34 1.37
C MET A 53 -5.49 5.82 1.77
N PRO A 54 -4.50 6.49 2.39
CA PRO A 54 -4.54 7.94 2.55
C PRO A 54 -4.76 8.71 1.25
N TYR A 55 -4.08 8.34 0.16
CA TYR A 55 -4.19 9.02 -1.14
C TYR A 55 -5.54 8.78 -1.81
N PHE A 56 -6.00 7.53 -1.81
CA PHE A 56 -7.33 7.16 -2.31
C PHE A 56 -8.44 7.89 -1.53
N ARG A 57 -8.35 7.93 -0.20
CA ARG A 57 -9.30 8.66 0.66
C ARG A 57 -9.25 10.18 0.46
N ALA A 58 -8.12 10.72 0.02
CA ALA A 58 -7.99 12.12 -0.38
C ALA A 58 -8.62 12.42 -1.76
N GLY A 59 -9.17 11.41 -2.45
CA GLY A 59 -9.83 11.54 -3.75
C GLY A 59 -8.86 11.52 -4.93
N LEU A 60 -7.63 11.05 -4.72
CA LEU A 60 -6.66 10.89 -5.81
C LEU A 60 -6.99 9.63 -6.61
N ASP A 61 -6.78 9.73 -7.92
CA ASP A 61 -6.87 8.65 -8.91
C ASP A 61 -5.57 7.83 -8.82
N VAL A 62 -5.58 6.88 -7.90
CA VAL A 62 -4.46 6.00 -7.61
C VAL A 62 -4.96 4.58 -7.36
N ASP A 63 -4.33 3.65 -8.05
CA ASP A 63 -4.52 2.22 -7.84
C ASP A 63 -3.33 1.64 -7.07
N GLY A 64 -3.50 0.45 -6.50
CA GLY A 64 -2.44 -0.31 -5.85
C GLY A 64 -2.35 -1.72 -6.40
N CYS A 65 -1.15 -2.28 -6.38
CA CYS A 65 -0.96 -3.71 -6.60
C CYS A 65 0.06 -4.30 -5.62
N ASP A 66 -0.21 -5.53 -5.18
CA ASP A 66 0.73 -6.33 -4.43
C ASP A 66 0.66 -7.79 -4.90
N VAL A 67 1.77 -8.51 -4.75
CA VAL A 67 1.86 -9.93 -5.09
C VAL A 67 1.26 -10.81 -3.99
N SER A 68 1.16 -10.30 -2.75
CA SER A 68 0.51 -11.00 -1.66
C SER A 68 -0.99 -10.73 -1.61
N ALA A 69 -1.78 -11.78 -1.83
CA ALA A 69 -3.23 -11.72 -1.70
C ALA A 69 -3.66 -11.26 -0.29
N ASP A 70 -3.05 -11.82 0.77
CA ASP A 70 -3.35 -11.47 2.16
C ASP A 70 -3.06 -9.99 2.46
N MET A 71 -2.03 -9.39 1.85
CA MET A 71 -1.74 -7.96 2.04
C MET A 71 -2.83 -7.09 1.39
N VAL A 72 -3.27 -7.46 0.19
CA VAL A 72 -4.35 -6.75 -0.52
C VAL A 72 -5.70 -6.92 0.20
N GLU A 73 -5.98 -8.11 0.75
CA GLU A 73 -7.21 -8.37 1.50
C GLU A 73 -7.31 -7.54 2.80
N LEU A 74 -6.16 -7.18 3.38
CA LEU A 74 -6.05 -6.35 4.59
C LEU A 74 -5.79 -4.86 4.31
N CYS A 75 -5.85 -4.43 3.05
CA CYS A 75 -5.63 -3.05 2.62
C CYS A 75 -6.78 -2.11 3.00
#